data_AF-A0A819XQ14-F1
#
_entry.id   AF-A0A819XQ14-F1
#
_cell.length_a   1.000
_cell.length_b   1.000
_cell.length_c   1.000
_cell.angle_alpha   90.00
_cell.angle_beta   90.00
_cell.angle_gamma   90.00
#
_symmetry.space_group_name_H-M   'P 1'
#
loop_
_entity.id
_entity.type
_entity.pdbx_description
1 polymer ?
#
loop_
_entity_poly.entity_id
_entity_poly.type
_entity_poly.pdbx_seq_one_letter_code
_entity_poly.pdbx_strand_id
1 'polypeptide(L)'
;MNRSSIHLLDLPNERLLIILKKLNNIDVLYSLSDINNGRLNILAQENTFTNTVKFVSIDDMCLIDRFCIDILPRIHQNVKCFIIDPVFMERILLATTYPNLNKPKIFHFQQQIVLNYFTDESLLQSIFEQITNLILVNHDQNGSIGRNKVLDGTYVQRDILDYMPQLHSFTFYIGTYVDTIGLSYKVSNEDIRRTLTNIGQQHATSIVNYVSTDKAACWIFSLPFAFDYLEHLGNVFPNIVFSYVTYLLVEDDDPFKHEFFIRIARSFPLLKYLRIFNIESAVLCDLMTFESGNSGSHSIVEYSHLTSLDVRYGHRDYVEQFLNETKTYAPCLTELEVVDIHLKTVTKNFTRDETRHNCVKIKRLFTLGSLDHSRDFCLYFPSLQM
;
A
#
# COMPACT_ATOMS: atom_id res chain seq x y z
N MET A 1 23.32 -36.28 16.07
CA MET A 1 23.02 -34.99 16.73
C MET A 1 21.56 -35.01 17.14
N ASN A 2 21.27 -35.14 18.44
CA ASN A 2 19.90 -35.03 18.96
C ASN A 2 19.47 -33.56 18.88
N ARG A 3 18.60 -33.21 17.92
CA ARG A 3 17.92 -31.92 17.92
C ARG A 3 16.85 -31.97 19.00
N SER A 4 17.07 -31.30 20.12
CA SER A 4 16.02 -31.08 21.12
C SER A 4 14.91 -30.24 20.48
N SER A 5 13.71 -30.79 20.37
CA SER A 5 12.52 -30.03 19.99
C SER A 5 12.13 -29.12 21.16
N ILE A 6 12.37 -27.82 21.02
CA ILE A 6 11.86 -26.82 21.96
C ILE A 6 10.38 -26.63 21.64
N HIS A 7 9.48 -26.91 22.58
CA HIS A 7 8.07 -26.59 22.37
C HIS A 7 7.88 -25.09 22.47
N LEU A 8 7.03 -24.53 21.60
CA LEU A 8 6.79 -23.09 21.54
C LEU A 8 6.35 -22.53 22.90
N LEU A 9 5.57 -23.32 23.67
CA LEU A 9 5.07 -22.96 25.00
C LEU A 9 6.17 -22.92 26.07
N ASP A 10 7.35 -23.49 25.82
CA ASP A 10 8.47 -23.44 26.75
C ASP A 10 9.24 -22.11 26.66
N LEU A 11 8.98 -21.31 25.62
CA LEU A 11 9.64 -20.01 25.45
C LEU A 11 9.11 -18.99 26.48
N PRO A 12 9.94 -18.05 26.96
CA PRO A 12 9.49 -16.91 27.77
C PRO A 12 8.45 -16.04 27.04
N ASN A 13 7.60 -15.35 27.80
CA ASN A 13 6.51 -14.51 27.26
C ASN A 13 7.03 -13.45 26.28
N GLU A 14 8.18 -12.85 26.55
CA GLU A 14 8.77 -11.81 25.74
C GLU A 14 9.16 -12.33 24.35
N ARG A 15 9.66 -13.57 24.29
CA ARG A 15 10.03 -14.22 23.03
C ARG A 15 8.79 -14.65 22.25
N LEU A 16 7.78 -15.19 22.94
CA LEU A 16 6.49 -15.51 22.35
C LEU A 16 5.84 -14.28 21.72
N LEU A 17 5.78 -13.15 22.43
CA LEU A 17 5.20 -11.91 21.91
C LEU A 17 5.91 -11.41 20.65
N ILE A 18 7.25 -11.52 20.59
CA ILE A 18 8.00 -11.14 19.38
C ILE A 18 7.64 -12.03 18.19
N ILE A 19 7.43 -13.33 18.42
CA ILE A 19 7.03 -14.28 17.38
C ILE A 19 5.60 -14.00 16.93
N LEU A 20 4.66 -13.91 17.88
CA LEU A 20 3.23 -13.70 17.58
C LEU A 20 3.00 -12.37 16.85
N LYS A 21 3.74 -11.31 17.17
CA LYS A 21 3.68 -10.01 16.46
C LYS A 21 4.03 -10.08 14.97
N LYS A 22 4.70 -11.14 14.53
CA LYS A 22 5.03 -11.34 13.11
C LYS A 22 3.97 -12.16 12.37
N LEU A 23 3.02 -12.75 13.08
CA LEU A 23 1.95 -13.56 12.51
C LEU A 23 0.67 -12.73 12.30
N ASN A 24 -0.24 -13.25 11.49
CA ASN A 24 -1.58 -12.67 11.38
C ASN A 24 -2.29 -12.77 12.74
N ASN A 25 -2.81 -11.65 13.21
CA ASN A 25 -3.43 -11.54 14.53
C ASN A 25 -4.69 -12.39 14.66
N ILE A 26 -5.51 -12.50 13.61
CA ILE A 26 -6.73 -13.30 13.64
C ILE A 26 -6.40 -14.78 13.74
N ASP A 27 -5.50 -15.29 12.92
CA ASP A 27 -5.11 -16.70 12.94
C ASP A 27 -4.57 -17.12 14.30
N VAL A 28 -3.75 -16.27 14.92
CA VAL A 28 -3.23 -16.51 16.26
C VAL A 28 -4.34 -16.47 17.29
N LEU A 29 -5.13 -15.39 17.36
CA LEU A 29 -6.21 -15.26 18.35
C LEU A 29 -7.22 -16.41 18.24
N TYR A 30 -7.54 -16.82 17.01
CA TYR A 30 -8.39 -17.96 16.73
C TYR A 30 -7.76 -19.28 17.17
N SER A 31 -6.49 -19.51 16.84
CA SER A 31 -5.77 -20.71 17.29
C SER A 31 -5.65 -20.80 18.82
N LEU A 32 -5.62 -19.65 19.50
CA LEU A 32 -5.53 -19.58 20.96
C LEU A 32 -6.89 -19.72 21.66
N SER A 33 -8.01 -19.42 20.99
CA SER A 33 -9.33 -19.44 21.62
C SER A 33 -9.79 -20.85 22.03
N ASP A 34 -9.36 -21.87 21.28
CA ASP A 34 -9.64 -23.28 21.52
C ASP A 34 -8.66 -23.93 22.52
N ILE A 35 -7.54 -23.28 22.80
CA ILE A 35 -6.54 -23.77 23.73
C ILE A 35 -6.87 -23.19 25.11
N ASN A 36 -7.44 -23.99 26.00
CA ASN A 36 -7.72 -23.61 27.40
C ASN A 36 -6.41 -23.49 28.22
N ASN A 37 -5.57 -22.53 27.86
CA ASN A 37 -4.29 -22.25 28.48
C ASN A 37 -4.30 -20.82 29.01
N GLY A 38 -4.39 -20.69 30.33
CA GLY A 38 -4.45 -19.39 31.01
C GLY A 38 -3.29 -18.45 30.64
N ARG A 39 -2.11 -18.99 30.31
CA ARG A 39 -0.96 -18.19 29.88
C ARG A 39 -1.17 -17.57 28.49
N LEU A 40 -1.76 -18.32 27.56
CA LEU A 40 -2.07 -17.82 26.23
C LEU A 40 -3.23 -16.82 26.26
N ASN A 41 -4.19 -17.01 27.16
CA ASN A 41 -5.24 -16.01 27.40
C ASN A 41 -4.66 -14.68 27.90
N ILE A 42 -3.68 -14.70 28.81
CA ILE A 42 -2.98 -13.50 29.26
C ILE A 42 -2.24 -12.83 28.09
N LEU A 43 -1.52 -13.61 27.28
CA LEU A 43 -0.81 -13.09 26.11
C LEU A 43 -1.74 -12.54 25.04
N ALA A 44 -2.92 -13.13 24.86
CA ALA A 44 -3.96 -12.65 23.95
C ALA A 44 -4.63 -11.36 24.46
N GLN A 45 -4.56 -11.07 25.76
CA GLN A 45 -5.07 -9.82 26.35
C GLN A 45 -3.99 -8.73 26.46
N GLU A 46 -2.75 -9.01 26.09
CA GLU A 46 -1.72 -7.98 26.06
C GLU A 46 -2.06 -6.93 25.01
N ASN A 47 -2.14 -5.66 25.45
CA ASN A 47 -2.48 -4.51 24.60
C ASN A 47 -1.70 -4.50 23.28
N THR A 48 -0.42 -4.89 23.31
CA THR A 48 0.42 -4.84 22.11
C THR A 48 -0.05 -5.76 20.98
N PHE A 49 -0.86 -6.77 21.28
CA PHE A 49 -1.35 -7.73 20.29
C PHE A 49 -2.77 -7.42 19.81
N THR A 50 -3.63 -6.91 20.70
CA THR A 50 -5.05 -6.64 20.43
C THR A 50 -5.36 -5.19 20.09
N ASN A 51 -4.40 -4.26 20.24
CA ASN A 51 -4.59 -2.85 19.88
C ASN A 51 -5.01 -2.66 18.41
N THR A 52 -4.57 -3.55 17.52
CA THR A 52 -4.93 -3.51 16.10
C THR A 52 -5.37 -4.88 15.63
N VAL A 53 -6.61 -5.02 15.18
CA VAL A 53 -7.17 -6.27 14.64
C VAL A 53 -7.44 -6.12 13.14
N LYS A 54 -6.99 -7.07 12.32
CA LYS A 54 -7.00 -6.95 10.84
C LYS A 54 -7.91 -7.98 10.19
N PHE A 55 -9.11 -7.56 9.80
CA PHE A 55 -10.11 -8.33 9.07
C PHE A 55 -10.08 -8.00 7.57
N VAL A 56 -8.97 -8.30 6.91
CA VAL A 56 -8.79 -8.08 5.46
C VAL A 56 -8.46 -9.40 4.79
N SER A 57 -9.10 -9.68 3.64
CA SER A 57 -8.88 -10.89 2.83
C SER A 57 -9.14 -12.21 3.57
N ILE A 58 -10.26 -12.29 4.30
CA ILE A 58 -10.68 -13.53 5.00
C ILE A 58 -11.78 -14.18 4.19
N ASP A 59 -11.49 -15.35 3.62
CA ASP A 59 -12.44 -16.05 2.74
C ASP A 59 -13.50 -16.86 3.51
N ASP A 60 -13.27 -17.13 4.81
CA ASP A 60 -14.16 -17.95 5.63
C ASP A 60 -15.07 -17.10 6.54
N MET A 61 -16.33 -16.94 6.11
CA MET A 61 -17.37 -16.24 6.90
C MET A 61 -17.66 -16.92 8.24
N CYS A 62 -17.54 -18.25 8.34
CA CYS A 62 -17.81 -18.96 9.59
C CYS A 62 -16.73 -18.63 10.63
N LEU A 63 -15.49 -18.46 10.18
CA LEU A 63 -14.39 -18.03 11.03
C LEU A 63 -14.66 -16.63 11.60
N ILE A 64 -15.16 -15.69 10.78
CA ILE A 64 -15.52 -14.35 11.23
C ILE A 64 -16.63 -14.39 12.28
N ASP A 65 -17.69 -15.15 12.03
CA ASP A 65 -18.82 -15.24 12.96
C ASP A 65 -18.39 -15.78 14.31
N ARG A 66 -17.58 -16.84 14.30
CA ARG A 66 -17.01 -17.39 15.52
C ARG A 66 -16.08 -16.40 16.21
N PHE A 67 -15.26 -15.67 15.45
CA PHE A 67 -14.37 -14.65 16.01
C PHE A 67 -15.16 -13.51 16.68
N CYS A 68 -16.24 -13.05 16.04
CA CYS A 68 -17.15 -12.04 16.58
C CYS A 68 -17.86 -12.50 17.84
N ILE A 69 -18.28 -13.77 17.91
CA ILE A 69 -18.99 -14.30 19.08
C ILE A 69 -18.03 -14.61 20.23
N ASP A 70 -16.90 -15.26 19.96
CA ASP A 70 -16.06 -15.86 21.00
C ASP A 70 -14.88 -14.97 21.43
N ILE A 71 -14.29 -14.21 20.50
CA ILE A 71 -12.98 -13.57 20.70
C ILE A 71 -13.13 -12.08 20.91
N LEU A 72 -13.84 -11.37 20.03
CA LEU A 72 -13.99 -9.91 20.12
C LEU A 72 -14.49 -9.44 21.50
N PRO A 73 -15.52 -10.05 22.11
CA PRO A 73 -15.98 -9.68 23.46
C PRO A 73 -14.93 -9.87 24.56
N ARG A 74 -13.87 -10.66 24.34
CA ARG A 74 -12.80 -10.88 25.32
C ARG A 74 -11.67 -9.85 25.20
N ILE A 75 -11.49 -9.26 24.02
CA ILE A 75 -10.39 -8.35 23.72
C ILE A 75 -10.84 -6.90 23.54
N HIS A 76 -12.15 -6.64 23.54
CA HIS A 76 -12.76 -5.36 23.16
C HIS A 76 -12.19 -4.13 23.88
N GLN A 77 -11.85 -4.26 25.16
CA GLN A 77 -11.27 -3.17 25.95
C GLN A 77 -9.89 -2.75 25.44
N ASN A 78 -9.18 -3.62 24.74
CA ASN A 78 -7.84 -3.35 24.27
C ASN A 78 -7.81 -2.92 22.81
N VAL A 79 -8.90 -3.10 22.07
CA VAL A 79 -8.94 -2.74 20.64
C VAL A 79 -8.97 -1.22 20.48
N LYS A 80 -7.99 -0.69 19.75
CA LYS A 80 -7.88 0.74 19.42
C LYS A 80 -8.13 1.04 17.95
N CYS A 81 -7.82 0.08 17.08
CA CYS A 81 -7.89 0.20 15.64
C CYS A 81 -8.36 -1.12 15.04
N PHE A 82 -9.34 -1.03 14.15
CA PHE A 82 -9.66 -2.12 13.25
C PHE A 82 -9.12 -1.82 11.86
N ILE A 83 -8.75 -2.84 11.11
CA ILE A 83 -8.50 -2.78 9.68
C ILE A 83 -9.52 -3.74 9.06
N ILE A 84 -10.59 -3.25 8.45
CA ILE A 84 -11.78 -4.06 8.11
C ILE A 84 -12.09 -3.95 6.62
N ASP A 85 -12.32 -5.08 5.96
CA ASP A 85 -13.07 -5.10 4.69
C ASP A 85 -14.55 -4.84 4.98
N PRO A 86 -15.24 -4.02 4.17
CA PRO A 86 -16.51 -3.44 4.61
C PRO A 86 -17.63 -4.48 4.72
N VAL A 87 -17.48 -5.64 4.05
CA VAL A 87 -18.36 -6.81 4.19
C VAL A 87 -18.43 -7.35 5.62
N PHE A 88 -17.40 -7.14 6.44
CA PHE A 88 -17.36 -7.58 7.84
C PHE A 88 -17.69 -6.48 8.85
N MET A 89 -17.81 -5.22 8.38
CA MET A 89 -17.91 -4.05 9.26
C MET A 89 -19.08 -4.15 10.23
N GLU A 90 -20.28 -4.44 9.74
CA GLU A 90 -21.48 -4.59 10.57
C GLU A 90 -21.25 -5.66 11.65
N ARG A 91 -20.81 -6.86 11.26
CA ARG A 91 -20.61 -7.99 12.17
C ARG A 91 -19.59 -7.66 13.27
N ILE A 92 -18.47 -7.05 12.92
CA ILE A 92 -17.40 -6.68 13.86
C ILE A 92 -17.87 -5.59 14.82
N LEU A 93 -18.53 -4.56 14.30
CA LEU A 93 -18.97 -3.42 15.11
C LEU A 93 -20.17 -3.77 16.01
N LEU A 94 -21.01 -4.72 15.60
CA LEU A 94 -22.11 -5.24 16.42
C LEU A 94 -21.70 -6.30 17.43
N ALA A 95 -20.51 -6.89 17.31
CA ALA A 95 -20.07 -7.98 18.18
C ALA A 95 -20.02 -7.59 19.67
N THR A 96 -19.63 -6.34 19.97
CA THR A 96 -19.48 -5.81 21.34
C THR A 96 -19.22 -4.30 21.32
N THR A 97 -19.10 -3.67 22.49
CA THR A 97 -18.72 -2.25 22.61
C THR A 97 -17.21 -2.09 22.69
N TYR A 98 -16.65 -1.11 21.98
CA TYR A 98 -15.19 -0.90 21.93
C TYR A 98 -14.81 0.45 22.55
N PRO A 99 -14.66 0.53 23.88
CA PRO A 99 -14.49 1.82 24.58
C PRO A 99 -13.21 2.57 24.20
N ASN A 100 -12.22 1.87 23.64
CA ASN A 100 -10.93 2.43 23.23
C ASN A 100 -10.75 2.52 21.71
N LEU A 101 -11.75 2.12 20.92
CA LEU A 101 -11.70 2.19 19.47
C LEU A 101 -11.73 3.65 19.04
N ASN A 102 -10.65 4.12 18.42
CA ASN A 102 -10.57 5.51 18.00
C ASN A 102 -10.08 5.70 16.58
N LYS A 103 -9.67 4.62 15.89
CA LYS A 103 -9.11 4.66 14.53
C LYS A 103 -9.51 3.44 13.66
N PRO A 104 -10.79 3.10 13.45
CA PRO A 104 -11.16 2.15 12.41
C PRO A 104 -10.61 2.58 11.03
N LYS A 105 -9.95 1.65 10.35
CA LYS A 105 -9.53 1.71 8.95
C LYS A 105 -10.42 0.76 8.15
N ILE A 106 -11.14 1.27 7.17
CA ILE A 106 -11.97 0.47 6.28
C ILE A 106 -11.31 0.45 4.91
N PHE A 107 -11.04 -0.73 4.37
CA PHE A 107 -10.46 -0.94 3.05
C PHE A 107 -11.54 -1.24 2.02
N HIS A 108 -11.26 -1.03 0.72
CA HIS A 108 -12.19 -1.34 -0.39
C HIS A 108 -13.62 -0.78 -0.21
N PHE A 109 -13.73 0.44 0.31
CA PHE A 109 -15.00 1.04 0.66
C PHE A 109 -15.90 1.35 -0.55
N GLN A 110 -16.95 0.57 -0.80
CA GLN A 110 -17.89 0.81 -1.91
C GLN A 110 -19.04 1.76 -1.53
N GLN A 111 -19.52 2.59 -2.46
CA GLN A 111 -20.65 3.50 -2.21
C GLN A 111 -21.91 2.77 -1.72
N GLN A 112 -22.19 1.57 -2.25
CA GLN A 112 -23.36 0.79 -1.86
C GLN A 112 -23.31 0.37 -0.37
N ILE A 113 -22.12 0.23 0.19
CA ILE A 113 -21.89 -0.10 1.60
C ILE A 113 -22.25 1.12 2.46
N VAL A 114 -21.94 2.35 2.02
CA VAL A 114 -22.47 3.57 2.66
C VAL A 114 -23.99 3.51 2.72
N LEU A 115 -24.61 3.33 1.56
CA LEU A 115 -26.07 3.41 1.45
C LEU A 115 -26.77 2.30 2.23
N ASN A 116 -26.18 1.10 2.30
CA ASN A 116 -26.78 -0.03 3.01
C ASN A 116 -26.57 0.06 4.53
N TYR A 117 -25.39 0.46 4.99
CA TYR A 117 -25.05 0.42 6.42
C TYR A 117 -25.25 1.76 7.13
N PHE A 118 -25.17 2.87 6.39
CA PHE A 118 -25.19 4.22 6.93
C PHE A 118 -26.49 4.98 6.67
N THR A 119 -27.55 4.28 6.28
CA THR A 119 -28.92 4.83 6.25
C THR A 119 -29.83 4.30 7.37
N ASP A 120 -29.43 3.26 8.11
CA ASP A 120 -30.14 2.77 9.29
C ASP A 120 -29.72 3.56 10.55
N GLU A 121 -30.52 4.57 10.91
CA GLU A 121 -30.26 5.47 12.04
C GLU A 121 -30.00 4.74 13.37
N SER A 122 -30.62 3.57 13.59
CA SER A 122 -30.56 2.87 14.87
C SER A 122 -29.21 2.19 15.13
N LEU A 123 -28.62 1.63 14.07
CA LEU A 123 -27.33 0.93 14.11
C LEU A 123 -26.17 1.95 14.17
N LEU A 124 -26.32 3.04 13.42
CA LEU A 124 -25.33 4.10 13.27
C LEU A 124 -25.07 4.90 14.54
N GLN A 125 -26.12 5.18 15.31
CA GLN A 125 -25.97 5.98 16.52
C GLN A 125 -25.01 5.31 17.51
N SER A 126 -25.18 4.00 17.75
CA SER A 126 -24.31 3.26 18.68
C SER A 126 -22.87 3.09 18.18
N ILE A 127 -22.69 2.99 16.87
CA ILE A 127 -21.39 2.79 16.23
C ILE A 127 -20.61 4.10 16.17
N PHE A 128 -21.26 5.21 15.79
CA PHE A 128 -20.59 6.49 15.63
C PHE A 128 -20.30 7.21 16.94
N GLU A 129 -21.09 6.98 17.99
CA GLU A 129 -20.74 7.46 19.33
C GLU A 129 -19.39 6.91 19.81
N GLN A 130 -18.93 5.78 19.26
CA GLN A 130 -17.66 5.16 19.62
C GLN A 130 -16.50 5.57 18.70
N ILE A 131 -16.77 6.04 17.47
CA ILE A 131 -15.71 6.31 16.47
C ILE A 131 -15.32 7.78 16.46
N THR A 132 -14.15 8.09 17.03
CA THR A 132 -13.61 9.47 17.02
C THR A 132 -12.86 9.80 15.73
N ASN A 133 -12.21 8.80 15.10
CA ASN A 133 -11.56 8.94 13.79
C ASN A 133 -11.94 7.78 12.87
N LEU A 134 -12.36 8.08 11.65
CA LEU A 134 -12.56 7.08 10.61
C LEU A 134 -11.49 7.22 9.55
N ILE A 135 -10.92 6.08 9.15
CA ILE A 135 -9.98 5.96 8.05
C ILE A 135 -10.63 5.19 6.91
N LEU A 136 -10.89 5.86 5.80
CA LEU A 136 -11.43 5.23 4.59
C LEU A 136 -10.32 5.06 3.56
N VAL A 137 -10.21 3.84 3.06
CA VAL A 137 -9.40 3.45 1.92
C VAL A 137 -10.33 2.84 0.89
N ASN A 138 -10.41 3.46 -0.28
CA ASN A 138 -11.11 2.86 -1.41
C ASN A 138 -10.15 2.71 -2.59
N HIS A 139 -10.12 1.51 -3.16
CA HIS A 139 -9.47 1.19 -4.43
C HIS A 139 -10.53 0.52 -5.30
N ASP A 140 -11.34 1.32 -5.98
CA ASP A 140 -12.24 0.79 -6.99
C ASP A 140 -11.48 0.66 -8.33
N GLN A 141 -10.89 -0.52 -8.55
CA GLN A 141 -10.23 -0.88 -9.82
C GLN A 141 -11.22 -1.50 -10.82
N ASN A 142 -12.40 -1.93 -10.33
CA ASN A 142 -13.38 -2.63 -11.14
C ASN A 142 -14.38 -1.59 -11.63
N GLY A 143 -14.17 -1.06 -12.84
CA GLY A 143 -15.08 -0.15 -13.55
C GLY A 143 -16.47 -0.73 -13.85
N SER A 144 -17.09 -1.46 -12.92
CA SER A 144 -18.43 -1.99 -13.00
C SER A 144 -19.45 -0.85 -12.86
N ILE A 145 -19.69 -0.16 -13.98
CA ILE A 145 -20.99 0.32 -14.51
C ILE A 145 -21.80 1.29 -13.61
N GLY A 146 -21.30 1.67 -12.43
CA GLY A 146 -21.90 2.67 -11.55
C GLY A 146 -21.33 4.07 -11.77
N ARG A 147 -21.56 4.68 -12.95
CA ARG A 147 -21.26 6.09 -13.31
C ARG A 147 -19.94 6.69 -12.78
N ASN A 148 -18.99 6.87 -13.70
CA ASN A 148 -17.84 7.80 -13.72
C ASN A 148 -18.05 9.10 -12.90
N LYS A 149 -18.00 9.04 -11.57
CA LYS A 149 -18.06 10.21 -10.72
C LYS A 149 -16.64 10.55 -10.33
N VAL A 150 -16.19 11.71 -10.77
CA VAL A 150 -14.95 12.29 -10.28
C VAL A 150 -15.09 12.47 -8.78
N LEU A 151 -14.10 11.96 -8.02
CA LEU A 151 -13.99 12.26 -6.61
C LEU A 151 -13.72 13.76 -6.47
N ASP A 152 -14.59 14.44 -5.73
CA ASP A 152 -14.45 15.84 -5.35
C ASP A 152 -14.94 16.03 -3.90
N GLY A 153 -14.88 17.26 -3.39
CA GLY A 153 -15.42 17.58 -2.06
C GLY A 153 -16.92 17.30 -1.95
N THR A 154 -17.69 17.47 -3.04
CA THR A 154 -19.13 17.18 -3.04
C THR A 154 -19.41 15.70 -2.81
N TYR A 155 -18.64 14.82 -3.44
CA TYR A 155 -18.69 13.37 -3.23
C TYR A 155 -18.36 13.04 -1.77
N VAL A 156 -17.26 13.57 -1.24
CA VAL A 156 -16.86 13.33 0.16
C VAL A 156 -17.94 13.81 1.12
N GLN A 157 -18.55 14.98 0.89
CA GLN A 157 -19.63 15.47 1.73
C GLN A 157 -20.86 14.58 1.64
N ARG A 158 -21.43 14.44 0.45
CA ARG A 158 -22.72 13.76 0.23
C ARG A 158 -22.66 12.28 0.55
N ASP A 159 -21.61 11.61 0.08
CA ASP A 159 -21.55 10.15 0.09
C ASP A 159 -20.76 9.63 1.30
N ILE A 160 -20.21 10.49 2.15
CA ILE A 160 -19.50 10.09 3.37
C ILE A 160 -19.93 10.96 4.55
N LEU A 161 -19.57 12.25 4.56
CA LEU A 161 -19.69 13.07 5.77
C LEU A 161 -21.14 13.33 6.21
N ASP A 162 -22.09 13.47 5.28
CA ASP A 162 -23.51 13.68 5.58
C ASP A 162 -24.11 12.52 6.39
N TYR A 163 -23.56 11.31 6.23
CA TYR A 163 -23.95 10.12 6.97
C TYR A 163 -23.16 9.93 8.28
N MET A 164 -22.19 10.81 8.58
CA MET A 164 -21.29 10.69 9.74
C MET A 164 -21.17 11.99 10.56
N PRO A 165 -22.28 12.63 10.95
CA PRO A 165 -22.23 13.96 11.58
C PRO A 165 -21.54 14.00 12.95
N GLN A 166 -21.37 12.85 13.61
CA GLN A 166 -20.73 12.74 14.93
C GLN A 166 -19.19 12.58 14.87
N LEU A 167 -18.63 12.50 13.66
CA LEU A 167 -17.20 12.26 13.49
C LEU A 167 -16.40 13.52 13.80
N HIS A 168 -15.66 13.50 14.91
CA HIS A 168 -14.89 14.66 15.39
C HIS A 168 -13.63 14.91 14.55
N SER A 169 -13.08 13.87 13.93
CA SER A 169 -11.87 13.91 13.11
C SER A 169 -11.94 12.86 12.00
N PHE A 170 -11.53 13.21 10.79
CA PHE A 170 -11.64 12.34 9.62
C PHE A 170 -10.30 12.32 8.88
N THR A 171 -9.66 11.15 8.82
CA THR A 171 -8.41 10.95 8.07
C THR A 171 -8.73 10.00 6.94
N PHE A 172 -8.51 10.34 5.68
CA PHE A 172 -8.96 9.48 4.57
C PHE A 172 -7.92 9.41 3.46
N TYR A 173 -8.00 8.35 2.66
CA TYR A 173 -7.25 8.14 1.43
C TYR A 173 -8.15 7.39 0.45
N ILE A 174 -8.91 8.14 -0.33
CA ILE A 174 -9.93 7.61 -1.22
C ILE A 174 -9.40 7.71 -2.65
N GLY A 175 -9.28 6.58 -3.33
CA GLY A 175 -8.89 6.48 -4.73
C GLY A 175 -10.03 6.02 -5.62
N THR A 176 -10.08 6.51 -6.85
CA THR A 176 -10.92 5.95 -7.91
C THR A 176 -10.25 6.07 -9.27
N TYR A 177 -10.64 5.20 -10.18
CA TYR A 177 -10.44 5.37 -11.60
C TYR A 177 -11.68 5.95 -12.26
N VAL A 178 -11.48 6.95 -13.11
CA VAL A 178 -12.52 7.62 -13.87
C VAL A 178 -12.23 7.41 -15.34
N ASP A 179 -13.19 6.83 -16.06
CA ASP A 179 -13.17 6.83 -17.51
C ASP A 179 -13.40 8.27 -18.03
N THR A 180 -12.45 8.77 -18.82
CA THR A 180 -12.45 10.12 -19.38
C THR A 180 -13.06 10.20 -20.78
N ILE A 181 -13.54 9.08 -21.35
CA ILE A 181 -14.21 9.06 -22.64
C ILE A 181 -15.46 9.93 -22.58
N GLY A 182 -15.50 10.93 -23.46
CA GLY A 182 -16.64 11.85 -23.55
C GLY A 182 -16.70 12.93 -22.48
N LEU A 183 -15.69 13.03 -21.58
CA LEU A 183 -15.58 14.18 -20.69
C LEU A 183 -15.09 15.39 -21.48
N SER A 184 -15.91 16.44 -21.53
CA SER A 184 -15.53 17.73 -22.12
C SER A 184 -14.54 18.51 -21.25
N TYR A 185 -14.35 18.09 -20.00
CA TYR A 185 -13.57 18.79 -19.00
C TYR A 185 -12.72 17.83 -18.16
N LYS A 186 -11.42 18.14 -18.07
CA LYS A 186 -10.46 17.44 -17.22
C LYS A 186 -10.40 18.14 -15.85
N VAL A 187 -10.86 17.45 -14.80
CA VAL A 187 -10.78 17.95 -13.42
C VAL A 187 -9.32 18.07 -12.99
N SER A 188 -8.95 19.23 -12.45
CA SER A 188 -7.61 19.45 -11.90
C SER A 188 -7.57 19.24 -10.39
N ASN A 189 -6.35 19.06 -9.84
CA ASN A 189 -6.14 19.07 -8.39
C ASN A 189 -6.67 20.36 -7.73
N GLU A 190 -6.67 21.50 -8.45
CA GLU A 190 -7.15 22.78 -7.94
C GLU A 190 -8.68 22.83 -7.83
N ASP A 191 -9.40 22.18 -8.75
CA ASP A 191 -10.87 22.10 -8.69
C ASP A 191 -11.32 21.22 -7.52
N ILE A 192 -10.62 20.09 -7.30
CA ILE A 192 -10.85 19.24 -6.13
C ILE A 192 -10.51 20.00 -4.83
N ARG A 193 -9.38 20.70 -4.79
CA ARG A 193 -9.00 21.50 -3.62
C ARG A 193 -10.05 22.57 -3.30
N ARG A 194 -10.61 23.23 -4.32
CA ARG A 194 -11.68 24.22 -4.16
C ARG A 194 -12.92 23.60 -3.54
N THR A 195 -13.37 22.45 -4.05
CA THR A 195 -14.55 21.77 -3.52
C THR A 195 -14.34 21.27 -2.09
N LEU A 196 -13.15 20.74 -1.76
CA LEU A 196 -12.79 20.35 -0.38
C LEU A 196 -12.78 21.55 0.58
N THR A 197 -12.25 22.69 0.12
CA THR A 197 -12.23 23.92 0.92
C THR A 197 -13.66 24.39 1.23
N ASN A 198 -14.56 24.30 0.25
CA ASN A 198 -15.96 24.73 0.40
C ASN A 198 -16.74 23.92 1.44
N ILE A 199 -16.35 22.66 1.70
CA ILE A 199 -16.96 21.79 2.70
C ILE A 199 -16.20 21.82 4.05
N GLY A 200 -15.29 22.77 4.24
CA GLY A 200 -14.51 22.92 5.49
C GLY A 200 -13.32 21.97 5.63
N GLN A 201 -13.00 21.16 4.61
CA GLN A 201 -11.87 20.23 4.61
C GLN A 201 -10.57 20.91 4.15
N GLN A 202 -10.08 21.88 4.93
CA GLN A 202 -8.87 22.66 4.61
C GLN A 202 -7.58 21.84 4.68
N HIS A 203 -7.61 20.71 5.39
CA HIS A 203 -6.48 19.80 5.57
C HIS A 203 -6.60 18.56 4.67
N ALA A 204 -7.11 18.72 3.45
CA ALA A 204 -7.16 17.68 2.45
C ALA A 204 -6.54 18.14 1.13
N THR A 205 -6.01 17.19 0.38
CA THR A 205 -5.42 17.43 -0.93
C THR A 205 -5.74 16.27 -1.87
N SER A 206 -5.30 16.38 -3.12
CA SER A 206 -5.55 15.37 -4.13
C SER A 206 -4.34 15.12 -5.02
N ILE A 207 -4.35 13.94 -5.64
CA ILE A 207 -3.49 13.56 -6.75
C ILE A 207 -4.43 13.12 -7.88
N VAL A 208 -4.45 13.89 -8.95
CA VAL A 208 -5.12 13.53 -10.21
C VAL A 208 -4.06 13.22 -11.24
N ASN A 209 -4.05 11.99 -11.72
CA ASN A 209 -3.20 11.52 -12.80
C ASN A 209 -4.07 11.13 -14.00
N TYR A 210 -3.75 11.61 -15.19
CA TYR A 210 -4.42 11.18 -16.42
C TYR A 210 -3.58 10.07 -17.03
N VAL A 211 -3.78 8.85 -16.52
CA VAL A 211 -2.95 7.69 -16.87
C VAL A 211 -2.97 7.46 -18.36
N SER A 212 -4.12 7.53 -19.02
CA SER A 212 -4.28 7.37 -20.47
C SER A 212 -5.26 8.38 -21.07
N THR A 213 -5.42 8.35 -22.40
CA THR A 213 -6.39 9.22 -23.11
C THR A 213 -7.83 9.07 -22.62
N ASP A 214 -8.16 7.87 -22.12
CA ASP A 214 -9.48 7.44 -21.68
C ASP A 214 -9.57 7.16 -20.17
N LYS A 215 -8.49 7.31 -19.39
CA LYS A 215 -8.53 7.03 -17.95
C LYS A 215 -7.80 8.09 -17.15
N ALA A 216 -8.47 8.55 -16.10
CA ALA A 216 -7.88 9.31 -15.03
C ALA A 216 -7.94 8.49 -13.74
N ALA A 217 -6.99 8.73 -12.88
CA ALA A 217 -6.92 8.13 -11.58
C ALA A 217 -6.81 9.27 -10.57
N CYS A 218 -7.73 9.28 -9.61
CA CYS A 218 -7.95 10.40 -8.71
C CYS A 218 -7.91 9.90 -7.28
N TRP A 219 -7.03 10.48 -6.47
CA TRP A 219 -6.94 10.24 -5.04
C TRP A 219 -7.19 11.51 -4.28
N ILE A 220 -8.01 11.43 -3.24
CA ILE A 220 -8.19 12.50 -2.26
C ILE A 220 -7.78 11.97 -0.89
N PHE A 221 -6.99 12.75 -0.16
CA PHE A 221 -6.54 12.36 1.16
C PHE A 221 -6.38 13.53 2.11
N SER A 222 -6.51 13.22 3.41
CA SER A 222 -6.24 14.14 4.51
C SER A 222 -4.74 14.31 4.77
N LEU A 223 -4.36 15.47 5.30
CA LEU A 223 -3.02 15.82 5.75
C LEU A 223 -2.96 15.96 7.29
N PRO A 224 -1.86 15.52 7.93
CA PRO A 224 -0.72 14.81 7.34
C PRO A 224 -1.13 13.40 6.84
N PHE A 225 -0.50 12.96 5.75
CA PHE A 225 -0.78 11.64 5.20
C PHE A 225 -0.32 10.54 6.17
N ALA A 226 -1.26 9.71 6.65
CA ALA A 226 -1.04 8.77 7.74
C ALA A 226 -1.00 7.29 7.31
N PHE A 227 -0.88 7.02 6.02
CA PHE A 227 -0.87 5.67 5.45
C PHE A 227 0.55 5.24 5.08
N ASP A 228 0.78 3.94 5.14
CA ASP A 228 2.07 3.30 4.86
C ASP A 228 2.23 2.86 3.40
N TYR A 229 1.22 3.09 2.58
CA TYR A 229 1.25 2.88 1.14
C TYR A 229 0.62 4.06 0.39
N LEU A 230 1.07 4.26 -0.84
CA LEU A 230 0.47 5.16 -1.82
C LEU A 230 0.54 4.46 -3.18
N GLU A 231 -0.57 4.42 -3.90
CA GLU A 231 -0.62 3.71 -5.17
C GLU A 231 -0.94 4.63 -6.35
N HIS A 232 -0.49 4.17 -7.52
CA HIS A 232 -0.79 4.74 -8.85
C HIS A 232 -0.40 6.23 -8.98
N LEU A 233 0.75 6.55 -8.42
CA LEU A 233 1.34 7.89 -8.50
C LEU A 233 1.93 8.13 -9.90
N GLY A 234 1.45 9.17 -10.59
CA GLY A 234 1.98 9.59 -11.89
C GLY A 234 3.13 10.59 -11.82
N ASN A 235 3.51 11.12 -12.99
CA ASN A 235 4.56 12.13 -13.15
C ASN A 235 4.33 13.44 -12.36
N VAL A 236 3.07 13.73 -12.03
CA VAL A 236 2.65 14.95 -11.33
C VAL A 236 2.03 14.59 -9.99
N PHE A 237 2.67 15.03 -8.91
CA PHE A 237 2.16 14.88 -7.54
C PHE A 237 2.61 16.07 -6.68
N PRO A 238 1.89 16.37 -5.59
CA PRO A 238 2.17 17.56 -4.79
C PRO A 238 3.51 17.42 -4.05
N ASN A 239 4.17 18.55 -3.81
CA ASN A 239 5.44 18.60 -3.08
C ASN A 239 5.22 18.40 -1.56
N ILE A 240 4.89 17.15 -1.19
CA ILE A 240 4.57 16.72 0.17
C ILE A 240 5.58 15.64 0.57
N VAL A 241 5.94 15.63 1.87
CA VAL A 241 6.75 14.57 2.46
C VAL A 241 5.83 13.53 3.10
N PHE A 242 5.73 12.37 2.46
CA PHE A 242 4.94 11.23 2.89
C PHE A 242 5.75 10.39 3.89
N SER A 243 5.86 10.91 5.11
CA SER A 243 6.76 10.38 6.15
C SER A 243 6.48 8.94 6.60
N TYR A 244 5.27 8.43 6.34
CA TYR A 244 4.86 7.07 6.74
C TYR A 244 4.86 6.06 5.60
N VAL A 245 4.93 6.52 4.34
CA VAL A 245 4.81 5.65 3.17
C VAL A 245 6.07 4.79 3.02
N THR A 246 5.87 3.48 3.03
CA THR A 246 6.89 2.46 2.83
C THR A 246 6.67 1.65 1.56
N TYR A 247 5.46 1.67 0.99
CA TYR A 247 5.12 1.04 -0.28
C TYR A 247 4.63 2.09 -1.27
N LEU A 248 5.23 2.14 -2.44
CA LEU A 248 4.85 3.07 -3.51
C LEU A 248 4.67 2.32 -4.83
N LEU A 249 3.50 2.48 -5.44
CA LEU A 249 3.25 2.10 -6.83
C LEU A 249 3.20 3.38 -7.67
N VAL A 250 4.08 3.48 -8.67
CA VAL A 250 4.06 4.57 -9.67
C VAL A 250 3.63 4.01 -11.03
N GLU A 251 2.76 4.76 -11.70
CA GLU A 251 2.13 4.37 -12.95
C GLU A 251 1.91 5.60 -13.84
N ASP A 252 2.36 5.50 -15.09
CA ASP A 252 2.15 6.53 -16.11
C ASP A 252 2.24 5.90 -17.50
N ASP A 253 1.73 6.58 -18.52
CA ASP A 253 1.93 6.16 -19.92
C ASP A 253 3.34 6.56 -20.39
N ASP A 254 3.77 7.78 -20.02
CA ASP A 254 5.06 8.33 -20.41
C ASP A 254 6.21 7.82 -19.52
N PRO A 255 7.42 7.57 -20.09
CA PRO A 255 8.57 7.20 -19.29
C PRO A 255 8.98 8.27 -18.26
N PHE A 256 9.25 7.83 -17.02
CA PHE A 256 9.71 8.71 -15.95
C PHE A 256 11.15 9.17 -16.18
N LYS A 257 11.37 10.49 -16.07
CA LYS A 257 12.71 11.10 -16.16
C LYS A 257 13.48 11.00 -14.85
N HIS A 258 14.79 11.24 -14.88
CA HIS A 258 15.65 11.19 -13.69
C HIS A 258 15.15 12.10 -12.55
N GLU A 259 14.65 13.29 -12.87
CA GLU A 259 14.11 14.26 -11.90
C GLU A 259 12.88 13.73 -11.16
N PHE A 260 12.13 12.80 -11.76
CA PHE A 260 11.04 12.12 -11.07
C PHE A 260 11.57 11.29 -9.90
N PHE A 261 12.64 10.50 -10.11
CA PHE A 261 13.24 9.68 -9.06
C PHE A 261 13.85 10.53 -7.94
N ILE A 262 14.44 11.69 -8.26
CA ILE A 262 14.86 12.67 -7.23
C ILE A 262 13.68 13.11 -6.37
N ARG A 263 12.52 13.42 -6.99
CA ARG A 263 11.31 13.81 -6.26
C ARG A 263 10.79 12.67 -5.39
N ILE A 264 10.79 11.43 -5.90
CA ILE A 264 10.39 10.26 -5.11
C ILE A 264 11.29 10.12 -3.87
N ALA A 265 12.62 10.13 -4.03
CA ALA A 265 13.52 9.98 -2.89
C ALA A 265 13.31 11.05 -1.80
N ARG A 266 12.99 12.30 -2.19
CA ARG A 266 12.70 13.40 -1.26
C ARG A 266 11.34 13.27 -0.59
N SER A 267 10.31 12.88 -1.34
CA SER A 267 8.95 12.78 -0.84
C SER A 267 8.68 11.52 -0.03
N PHE A 268 9.45 10.44 -0.23
CA PHE A 268 9.24 9.13 0.39
C PHE A 268 10.50 8.65 1.13
N PRO A 269 10.91 9.32 2.22
CA PRO A 269 12.18 9.04 2.88
C PRO A 269 12.27 7.64 3.50
N LEU A 270 11.14 6.99 3.81
CA LEU A 270 11.09 5.64 4.40
C LEU A 270 10.69 4.55 3.38
N LEU A 271 10.79 4.83 2.07
CA LEU A 271 10.38 3.91 1.02
C LEU A 271 11.14 2.59 1.08
N LYS A 272 10.42 1.47 1.19
CA LYS A 272 10.95 0.10 1.23
C LYS A 272 10.62 -0.71 -0.02
N TYR A 273 9.46 -0.46 -0.60
CA TYR A 273 8.95 -1.18 -1.76
C TYR A 273 8.56 -0.18 -2.83
N LEU A 274 9.19 -0.27 -4.00
CA LEU A 274 8.86 0.55 -5.16
C LEU A 274 8.46 -0.35 -6.31
N ARG A 275 7.25 -0.13 -6.84
CA ARG A 275 6.78 -0.77 -8.06
C ARG A 275 6.54 0.28 -9.13
N ILE A 276 7.10 0.04 -10.32
CA ILE A 276 7.04 0.97 -11.45
C ILE A 276 6.38 0.28 -12.64
N PHE A 277 5.37 0.93 -13.20
CA PHE A 277 4.53 0.38 -14.25
C PHE A 277 4.34 1.40 -15.37
N ASN A 278 4.52 0.99 -16.63
CA ASN A 278 4.14 1.78 -17.81
C ASN A 278 3.40 0.86 -18.80
N ILE A 279 2.08 1.01 -18.90
CA ILE A 279 1.18 0.12 -19.66
C ILE A 279 1.58 0.03 -21.13
N GLU A 280 1.71 1.17 -21.80
CA GLU A 280 1.89 1.20 -23.26
C GLU A 280 3.32 0.87 -23.68
N SER A 281 4.30 1.11 -22.80
CA SER A 281 5.71 0.95 -23.12
C SER A 281 6.13 -0.52 -23.24
N ALA A 282 5.56 -1.42 -22.45
CA ALA A 282 6.05 -2.81 -22.36
C ALA A 282 5.94 -3.60 -23.69
N VAL A 283 5.00 -3.23 -24.57
CA VAL A 283 4.80 -3.90 -25.87
C VAL A 283 5.60 -3.25 -27.01
N LEU A 284 6.00 -1.98 -26.86
CA LEU A 284 6.67 -1.18 -27.90
C LEU A 284 8.17 -0.89 -27.61
N CYS A 285 8.66 -1.24 -26.42
CA CYS A 285 9.99 -0.93 -25.87
C CYS A 285 11.21 -1.28 -26.75
N ASP A 286 11.11 -2.20 -27.71
CA ASP A 286 12.25 -2.56 -28.56
C ASP A 286 12.47 -1.60 -29.74
N LEU A 287 11.50 -0.73 -30.06
CA LEU A 287 11.55 0.11 -31.26
C LEU A 287 11.90 1.58 -31.00
N MET A 288 11.79 2.07 -29.77
CA MET A 288 12.12 3.46 -29.45
C MET A 288 13.37 3.54 -28.58
N THR A 289 14.51 3.82 -29.20
CA THR A 289 15.68 4.28 -28.47
C THR A 289 15.39 5.65 -27.89
N PHE A 290 15.11 5.70 -26.59
CA PHE A 290 15.18 6.96 -25.85
C PHE A 290 16.58 7.52 -26.04
N GLU A 291 16.69 8.68 -26.69
CA GLU A 291 17.95 9.42 -26.69
C GLU A 291 18.24 9.73 -25.23
N SER A 292 19.27 9.07 -24.68
CA SER A 292 19.83 9.38 -23.37
C SER A 292 20.33 10.82 -23.44
N GLY A 293 19.41 11.76 -23.15
CA GLY A 293 19.68 13.18 -23.10
C GLY A 293 20.94 13.40 -22.29
N ASN A 294 21.85 14.15 -22.90
CA ASN A 294 23.19 14.49 -22.47
C ASN A 294 23.45 14.33 -20.97
N SER A 295 24.52 13.61 -20.66
CA SER A 295 25.14 13.35 -19.36
C SER A 295 25.57 14.64 -18.63
N GLY A 296 24.61 15.48 -18.28
CA GLY A 296 24.78 16.44 -17.20
C GLY A 296 25.10 15.64 -15.94
N SER A 297 25.97 16.21 -15.09
CA SER A 297 26.26 15.69 -13.75
C SER A 297 24.98 15.75 -12.90
N HIS A 298 24.10 14.77 -13.06
CA HIS A 298 22.94 14.62 -12.21
C HIS A 298 23.40 14.06 -10.86
N SER A 299 22.85 14.58 -9.77
CA SER A 299 23.13 14.07 -8.43
C SER A 299 22.67 12.62 -8.32
N ILE A 300 23.52 11.76 -7.77
CA ILE A 300 23.13 10.38 -7.43
C ILE A 300 21.91 10.43 -6.50
N VAL A 301 20.87 9.68 -6.85
CA VAL A 301 19.65 9.58 -6.04
C VAL A 301 19.87 8.52 -4.97
N GLU A 302 19.64 8.87 -3.70
CA GLU A 302 19.76 7.92 -2.60
C GLU A 302 18.39 7.35 -2.19
N TYR A 303 18.30 6.03 -2.11
CA TYR A 303 17.18 5.29 -1.55
C TYR A 303 17.64 4.42 -0.39
N SER A 304 17.89 5.04 0.77
CA SER A 304 18.54 4.41 1.93
C SER A 304 17.76 3.21 2.49
N HIS A 305 16.44 3.16 2.29
CA HIS A 305 15.56 2.13 2.85
C HIS A 305 14.94 1.18 1.83
N LEU A 306 15.18 1.38 0.53
CA LEU A 306 14.57 0.58 -0.53
C LEU A 306 15.11 -0.85 -0.47
N THR A 307 14.23 -1.81 -0.15
CA THR A 307 14.57 -3.23 -0.03
C THR A 307 14.14 -4.05 -1.24
N SER A 308 13.08 -3.62 -1.92
CA SER A 308 12.46 -4.36 -3.03
C SER A 308 12.05 -3.41 -4.15
N LEU A 309 12.38 -3.78 -5.38
CA LEU A 309 12.09 -3.04 -6.60
C LEU A 309 11.41 -3.96 -7.62
N ASP A 310 10.21 -3.60 -8.08
CA ASP A 310 9.51 -4.27 -9.18
C ASP A 310 9.40 -3.35 -10.40
N VAL A 311 10.10 -3.72 -11.46
CA VAL A 311 10.16 -3.03 -12.76
C VAL A 311 9.86 -3.98 -13.92
N ARG A 312 9.19 -5.11 -13.66
CA ARG A 312 8.84 -6.13 -14.68
C ARG A 312 7.96 -5.61 -15.80
N TYR A 313 7.23 -4.55 -15.54
CA TYR A 313 6.28 -3.93 -16.48
C TYR A 313 6.66 -2.48 -16.79
N GLY A 314 7.92 -2.12 -16.50
CA GLY A 314 8.44 -0.79 -16.74
C GLY A 314 9.38 -0.73 -17.94
N HIS A 315 9.72 0.49 -18.35
CA HIS A 315 10.73 0.74 -19.37
C HIS A 315 12.12 0.26 -18.89
N ARG A 316 12.97 -0.20 -19.81
CA ARG A 316 14.33 -0.66 -19.49
C ARG A 316 15.19 0.39 -18.77
N ASP A 317 14.90 1.67 -18.99
CA ASP A 317 15.64 2.77 -18.36
C ASP A 317 15.45 2.84 -16.86
N TYR A 318 14.39 2.22 -16.31
CA TYR A 318 14.21 2.11 -14.87
C TYR A 318 15.18 1.08 -14.28
N VAL A 319 15.44 0.00 -15.00
CA VAL A 319 16.49 -0.96 -14.65
C VAL A 319 17.85 -0.27 -14.67
N GLU A 320 18.14 0.52 -15.70
CA GLU A 320 19.34 1.35 -15.78
C GLU A 320 19.42 2.36 -14.62
N GLN A 321 18.32 3.06 -14.32
CA GLN A 321 18.25 4.07 -13.26
C GLN A 321 18.63 3.49 -11.89
N PHE A 322 18.12 2.30 -11.54
CA PHE A 322 18.34 1.71 -10.22
C PHE A 322 19.59 0.83 -10.11
N LEU A 323 19.99 0.17 -11.20
CA LEU A 323 21.18 -0.70 -11.16
C LEU A 323 22.48 0.07 -11.37
N ASN A 324 22.48 1.17 -12.13
CA ASN A 324 23.68 1.98 -12.35
C ASN A 324 24.02 2.81 -11.11
N GLU A 325 25.17 2.53 -10.51
CA GLU A 325 25.65 3.18 -9.28
C GLU A 325 25.90 4.70 -9.44
N THR A 326 26.12 5.15 -10.68
CA THR A 326 26.29 6.58 -10.98
C THR A 326 24.96 7.35 -11.05
N LYS A 327 23.82 6.64 -11.03
CA LYS A 327 22.47 7.22 -11.05
C LYS A 327 21.76 7.05 -9.71
N THR A 328 21.88 5.89 -9.09
CA THR A 328 21.18 5.55 -7.85
C THR A 328 22.04 4.78 -6.87
N TYR A 329 22.03 5.22 -5.62
CA TYR A 329 22.56 4.49 -4.48
C TYR A 329 21.42 3.88 -3.66
N ALA A 330 21.27 2.55 -3.72
CA ALA A 330 20.25 1.79 -3.00
C ALA A 330 20.92 0.70 -2.14
N PRO A 331 21.47 1.05 -0.95
CA PRO A 331 22.27 0.13 -0.15
C PRO A 331 21.50 -1.07 0.41
N CYS A 332 20.19 -0.94 0.60
CA CYS A 332 19.33 -1.98 1.15
C CYS A 332 18.63 -2.84 0.10
N LEU A 333 18.85 -2.59 -1.20
CA LEU A 333 18.15 -3.29 -2.26
C LEU A 333 18.58 -4.75 -2.29
N THR A 334 17.66 -5.64 -1.95
CA THR A 334 17.90 -7.09 -1.84
C THR A 334 16.95 -7.92 -2.68
N GLU A 335 15.85 -7.34 -3.14
CA GLU A 335 14.87 -8.01 -4.00
C GLU A 335 14.68 -7.20 -5.29
N LEU A 336 14.78 -7.87 -6.43
CA LEU A 336 14.59 -7.27 -7.75
C LEU A 336 13.63 -8.13 -8.57
N GLU A 337 12.60 -7.50 -9.12
CA GLU A 337 11.71 -8.10 -10.11
C GLU A 337 11.86 -7.36 -11.43
N VAL A 338 12.28 -8.06 -12.49
CA VAL A 338 12.69 -7.44 -13.77
C VAL A 338 12.48 -8.39 -14.96
N VAL A 339 12.32 -7.86 -16.18
CA VAL A 339 12.33 -8.69 -17.40
C VAL A 339 13.77 -9.10 -17.74
N ASP A 340 13.99 -10.38 -18.09
CA ASP A 340 15.34 -10.92 -18.32
C ASP A 340 16.11 -10.16 -19.42
N ILE A 341 15.44 -9.79 -20.51
CA ILE A 341 16.04 -9.07 -21.64
C ILE A 341 16.49 -7.65 -21.25
N HIS A 342 15.71 -6.96 -20.41
CA HIS A 342 16.09 -5.63 -19.89
C HIS A 342 17.31 -5.74 -18.99
N LEU A 343 17.35 -6.75 -18.11
CA LEU A 343 18.47 -6.97 -17.21
C LEU A 343 19.75 -7.29 -17.99
N LYS A 344 19.70 -8.20 -18.97
CA LYS A 344 20.83 -8.52 -19.85
C LYS A 344 21.31 -7.29 -20.62
N THR A 345 20.38 -6.49 -21.16
CA THR A 345 20.72 -5.28 -21.92
C THR A 345 21.46 -4.26 -21.06
N VAL A 346 20.89 -3.90 -19.90
CA VAL A 346 21.46 -2.89 -18.99
C VAL A 346 22.83 -3.30 -18.44
N THR A 347 22.98 -4.59 -18.10
CA THR A 347 24.23 -5.14 -17.58
C THR A 347 25.24 -5.50 -18.67
N LYS A 348 24.90 -5.32 -19.96
CA LYS A 348 25.68 -5.78 -21.12
C LYS A 348 26.04 -7.27 -21.02
N ASN A 349 25.04 -8.12 -20.82
CA ASN A 349 25.19 -9.54 -20.52
C ASN A 349 26.10 -9.79 -19.30
N PHE A 350 25.89 -9.02 -18.22
CA PHE A 350 26.63 -9.14 -16.97
C PHE A 350 28.14 -8.84 -17.09
N THR A 351 28.53 -7.87 -17.92
CA THR A 351 29.93 -7.43 -18.05
C THR A 351 30.15 -5.93 -17.76
N ARG A 352 29.10 -5.18 -17.44
CA ARG A 352 29.16 -3.74 -17.15
C ARG A 352 29.33 -3.40 -15.66
N ASP A 353 30.55 -3.04 -15.25
CA ASP A 353 30.91 -2.84 -13.85
C ASP A 353 30.04 -1.83 -13.09
N GLU A 354 29.60 -0.73 -13.71
CA GLU A 354 28.79 0.31 -13.03
C GLU A 354 27.43 -0.21 -12.53
N THR A 355 26.95 -1.31 -13.11
CA THR A 355 25.70 -1.96 -12.68
C THR A 355 25.91 -3.05 -11.64
N ARG A 356 27.15 -3.55 -11.53
CA ARG A 356 27.49 -4.69 -10.69
C ARG A 356 27.35 -4.39 -9.20
N HIS A 357 27.71 -3.17 -8.78
CA HIS A 357 27.69 -2.78 -7.36
C HIS A 357 26.32 -2.90 -6.70
N ASN A 358 25.24 -2.53 -7.41
CA ASN A 358 23.88 -2.71 -6.89
C ASN A 358 23.40 -4.15 -7.08
N CYS A 359 23.79 -4.84 -8.16
CA CYS A 359 23.42 -6.24 -8.39
C CYS A 359 23.94 -7.19 -7.30
N VAL A 360 25.17 -7.02 -6.80
CA VAL A 360 25.77 -7.95 -5.82
C VAL A 360 25.03 -8.00 -4.48
N LYS A 361 24.20 -7.00 -4.19
CA LYS A 361 23.37 -6.91 -2.97
C LYS A 361 22.07 -7.72 -3.09
N ILE A 362 21.66 -8.06 -4.32
CA ILE A 362 20.42 -8.78 -4.60
C ILE A 362 20.51 -10.22 -4.09
N LYS A 363 19.53 -10.60 -3.27
CA LYS A 363 19.36 -11.92 -2.65
C LYS A 363 18.16 -12.67 -3.21
N ARG A 364 17.22 -11.96 -3.85
CA ARG A 364 16.08 -12.54 -4.55
C ARG A 364 15.91 -11.84 -5.88
N LEU A 365 15.95 -12.60 -6.96
CA LEU A 365 15.74 -12.12 -8.32
C LEU A 365 14.55 -12.86 -8.91
N PHE A 366 13.51 -12.10 -9.29
CA PHE A 366 12.36 -12.63 -10.01
C PHE A 366 12.41 -12.12 -11.44
N THR A 367 12.45 -13.03 -12.41
CA THR A 367 12.47 -12.65 -13.82
C THR A 367 11.29 -13.19 -14.58
N LEU A 368 10.74 -12.35 -15.46
CA LEU A 368 9.87 -12.82 -16.54
C LEU A 368 10.79 -13.31 -17.67
N GLY A 369 10.84 -14.63 -17.88
CA GLY A 369 11.69 -15.28 -18.90
C GLY A 369 12.71 -16.28 -18.32
N SER A 370 13.35 -17.04 -19.20
CA SER A 370 14.43 -17.97 -18.84
C SER A 370 15.77 -17.25 -18.77
N LEU A 371 16.32 -17.15 -17.57
CA LEU A 371 17.62 -16.53 -17.36
C LEU A 371 18.73 -17.58 -17.49
N ASP A 372 19.73 -17.29 -18.30
CA ASP A 372 20.84 -18.21 -18.51
C ASP A 372 21.93 -17.94 -17.46
N HIS A 373 22.29 -18.96 -16.70
CA HIS A 373 23.14 -18.81 -15.51
C HIS A 373 24.61 -18.93 -15.86
N SER A 374 25.09 -17.96 -16.65
CA SER A 374 26.49 -17.87 -17.04
C SER A 374 27.41 -17.63 -15.83
N ARG A 375 28.72 -17.82 -16.01
CA ARG A 375 29.70 -17.49 -14.97
C ARG A 375 29.63 -16.01 -14.56
N ASP A 376 29.41 -15.13 -15.53
CA ASP A 376 29.30 -13.69 -15.29
C ASP A 376 28.03 -13.34 -14.51
N PHE A 377 26.92 -14.05 -14.76
CA PHE A 377 25.71 -13.94 -13.95
C PHE A 377 25.99 -14.22 -12.46
N CYS A 378 26.72 -15.30 -12.14
CA CYS A 378 27.08 -15.63 -10.77
C CYS A 378 27.97 -14.56 -10.10
N LEU A 379 28.76 -13.81 -10.87
CA LEU A 379 29.56 -12.70 -10.36
C LEU A 379 28.74 -11.44 -10.08
N TYR A 380 27.59 -11.28 -10.74
CA TYR A 380 26.62 -10.20 -10.51
C TYR A 380 25.70 -10.50 -9.35
N PHE A 381 25.33 -11.76 -9.17
CA PHE A 381 24.36 -12.19 -8.18
C PHE A 381 24.90 -13.32 -7.28
N PRO A 382 25.98 -13.07 -6.51
CA PRO A 382 26.65 -14.12 -5.73
C PRO A 382 25.80 -14.69 -4.60
N SER A 383 24.74 -13.98 -4.17
CA SER A 383 23.84 -14.42 -3.10
C SER A 383 22.70 -15.33 -3.59
N LEU A 384 22.47 -15.42 -4.90
CA LEU A 384 21.51 -16.34 -5.47
C LEU A 384 22.16 -17.72 -5.49
N GLN A 385 21.99 -18.47 -4.40
CA GLN A 385 22.39 -19.87 -4.35
C GLN A 385 21.60 -20.62 -5.43
N MET A 386 22.32 -21.13 -6.41
CA MET A 386 21.81 -21.95 -7.51
C MET A 386 21.85 -23.42 -7.17
#